data_AF-A0A6A5AC29-F1
#
_entry.id   AF-A0A6A5AC29-F1
#
_cell.length_a   1.000
_cell.length_b   1.000
_cell.length_c   1.000
_cell.angle_alpha   90.00
_cell.angle_beta   90.00
_cell.angle_gamma   90.00
#
_symmetry.space_group_name_H-M   'P 1'
#
loop_
_entity.id
_entity.type
_entity.pdbx_description
1 polymer ?
#
loop_
_entity_poly.entity_id
_entity_poly.type
_entity_poly.pdbx_seq_one_letter_code
_entity_poly.pdbx_strand_id
1 'polypeptide(L)'
;RDGKPSSQAENAVDGTKGYGHVHVTSDLDVMQWYHVAHWLPFTKPCYAIVQFEITGPMVGRMQVVEPDNDQTFDATVHVCIVLEVNAAATITCVVVDVLANIEYDNDDDNLDHVMTHNVRTRLRFAQAFQPNTPTTIRCTNLEPSTRYAYTFEGIANRDDRQGVFHTPDAQLNAINIVAVSTNFPQDRVTSSPNLWEALHTRLQVPWHGIDVVAHVGGQAPMQSAANECLGWLQSQPKKRSYCDDMTMWKERVRTRFQQEYRVVWNTPFLRTVLSHTSQLMVLTAADVASFFGRSKASLVKEGRSEEDVALMQLVVACAKDVAALYYGALGWRNDGDAPLDGERAKTGGKYVYP
;
A
#
# COMPACT_ATOMS: atom_id res chain seq x y z
N ARG A 1 -22.60 -47.69 -10.30
CA ARG A 1 -24.04 -47.33 -10.23
C ARG A 1 -24.17 -46.26 -9.16
N ASP A 2 -23.60 -45.09 -9.42
CA ASP A 2 -24.13 -43.99 -10.25
C ASP A 2 -25.01 -43.08 -9.40
N GLY A 3 -24.49 -41.88 -9.17
CA GLY A 3 -25.16 -40.80 -8.47
C GLY A 3 -24.24 -39.59 -8.41
N LYS A 4 -24.16 -38.83 -9.50
CA LYS A 4 -23.60 -37.46 -9.50
C LYS A 4 -24.44 -36.58 -8.56
N PRO A 5 -23.84 -35.68 -7.78
CA PRO A 5 -24.52 -34.46 -7.38
C PRO A 5 -24.34 -33.42 -8.48
N SER A 6 -25.48 -32.89 -8.87
CA SER A 6 -25.72 -31.80 -9.81
C SER A 6 -25.01 -30.51 -9.43
N SER A 7 -24.64 -29.75 -10.47
CA SER A 7 -24.43 -28.32 -10.42
C SER A 7 -25.65 -27.61 -9.82
N GLN A 8 -25.48 -26.94 -8.69
CA GLN A 8 -26.32 -25.81 -8.31
C GLN A 8 -25.41 -24.61 -8.10
N ALA A 9 -25.57 -23.65 -9.01
CA ALA A 9 -25.20 -22.28 -8.75
C ALA A 9 -26.08 -21.80 -7.60
N GLU A 10 -25.48 -21.54 -6.44
CA GLU A 10 -26.16 -20.86 -5.34
C GLU A 10 -25.63 -19.43 -5.24
N ASN A 11 -26.60 -18.53 -5.32
CA ASN A 11 -26.49 -17.09 -5.38
C ASN A 11 -25.59 -16.52 -4.28
N ALA A 12 -24.69 -15.63 -4.68
CA ALA A 12 -23.90 -14.77 -3.79
C ALA A 12 -24.78 -13.68 -3.16
N VAL A 13 -25.72 -14.06 -2.30
CA VAL A 13 -26.43 -13.16 -1.40
C VAL A 13 -26.84 -13.97 -0.17
N ASP A 14 -25.94 -14.13 0.80
CA ASP A 14 -26.39 -14.45 2.15
C ASP A 14 -25.47 -13.80 3.18
N GLY A 15 -26.10 -12.95 4.00
CA GLY A 15 -25.43 -11.99 4.86
C GLY A 15 -24.66 -12.62 6.00
N THR A 16 -23.72 -11.83 6.55
CA THR A 16 -23.10 -12.03 7.86
C THR A 16 -24.16 -12.29 8.93
N LYS A 17 -24.39 -13.56 9.27
CA LYS A 17 -25.14 -13.97 10.46
C LYS A 17 -24.14 -14.29 11.57
N GLY A 18 -24.08 -13.42 12.58
CA GLY A 18 -23.40 -13.71 13.84
C GLY A 18 -24.34 -14.48 14.77
N TYR A 19 -23.81 -15.44 15.52
CA TYR A 19 -24.54 -16.11 16.60
C TYR A 19 -23.77 -15.91 17.91
N GLY A 20 -24.46 -15.51 18.98
CA GLY A 20 -23.88 -15.37 20.31
C GLY A 20 -24.11 -16.62 21.15
N HIS A 21 -23.13 -16.99 21.98
CA HIS A 21 -23.30 -18.01 23.00
C HIS A 21 -23.65 -17.34 24.33
N VAL A 22 -24.77 -17.74 24.93
CA VAL A 22 -25.14 -17.35 26.29
C VAL A 22 -24.76 -18.51 27.20
N HIS A 23 -23.84 -18.25 28.13
CA HIS A 23 -23.49 -19.19 29.20
C HIS A 23 -24.21 -18.74 30.47
N VAL A 24 -25.15 -19.55 30.95
CA VAL A 24 -25.82 -19.33 32.25
C VAL A 24 -25.24 -20.35 33.22
N THR A 25 -24.51 -19.89 34.24
CA THR A 25 -24.06 -20.75 35.34
C THR A 25 -25.18 -20.89 36.38
N SER A 26 -25.18 -22.00 37.12
CA SER A 26 -26.29 -22.40 38.01
C SER A 26 -26.43 -21.54 39.28
N ASP A 27 -25.53 -20.60 39.50
CA ASP A 27 -25.61 -19.53 40.48
C ASP A 27 -26.05 -18.24 39.76
N LEU A 28 -27.36 -17.99 39.77
CA LEU A 28 -28.10 -16.98 38.99
C LEU A 28 -27.67 -15.50 39.17
N ASP A 29 -26.50 -15.20 39.73
CA ASP A 29 -26.05 -13.84 40.01
C ASP A 29 -25.03 -13.27 38.99
N VAL A 30 -24.56 -14.07 38.01
CA VAL A 30 -23.64 -13.56 36.97
C VAL A 30 -24.02 -14.06 35.57
N MET A 31 -24.53 -13.16 34.74
CA MET A 31 -24.69 -13.41 33.29
C MET A 31 -23.44 -12.89 32.57
N GLN A 32 -22.63 -13.78 32.00
CA GLN A 32 -21.48 -13.40 31.18
C GLN A 32 -21.82 -13.57 29.70
N TRP A 33 -21.80 -12.47 28.95
CA TRP A 33 -21.95 -12.48 27.50
C TRP A 33 -20.57 -12.50 26.83
N TYR A 34 -20.34 -13.51 25.99
CA TYR A 34 -19.14 -13.60 25.17
C TYR A 34 -19.53 -13.51 23.70
N HIS A 35 -19.13 -12.42 23.05
CA HIS A 35 -19.19 -12.35 21.59
C HIS A 35 -17.98 -13.09 21.01
N VAL A 36 -18.17 -14.38 20.69
CA VAL A 36 -17.17 -15.16 19.97
C VAL A 36 -17.42 -14.96 18.47
N ALA A 37 -16.64 -14.09 17.83
CA ALA A 37 -16.62 -14.01 16.38
C ALA A 37 -16.02 -15.31 15.83
N HIS A 38 -16.87 -16.29 15.52
CA HIS A 38 -16.41 -17.48 14.83
C HIS A 38 -16.14 -17.13 13.37
N TRP A 39 -14.85 -17.09 13.02
CA TRP A 39 -14.40 -17.10 11.64
C TRP A 39 -14.92 -18.38 10.99
N LEU A 40 -15.70 -18.25 9.92
CA LEU A 40 -16.05 -19.39 9.08
C LEU A 40 -14.75 -20.16 8.75
N PRO A 41 -14.75 -21.50 8.77
CA PRO A 41 -13.54 -22.30 8.56
C PRO A 41 -12.89 -22.15 7.16
N PHE A 42 -13.36 -21.22 6.33
CA PHE A 42 -12.93 -21.04 4.94
C PHE A 42 -12.53 -19.61 4.54
N THR A 43 -12.54 -18.63 5.43
CA THR A 43 -12.02 -17.28 5.11
C THR A 43 -10.82 -16.99 6.00
N LYS A 44 -9.60 -17.09 5.43
CA LYS A 44 -8.42 -16.55 6.10
C LYS A 44 -8.71 -15.07 6.42
N PRO A 45 -8.59 -14.62 7.68
CA PRO A 45 -8.77 -13.21 8.01
C PRO A 45 -7.87 -12.34 7.12
N CYS A 46 -8.47 -11.33 6.50
CA CYS A 46 -7.75 -10.34 5.70
C CYS A 46 -7.08 -9.34 6.63
N TYR A 47 -5.76 -9.27 6.54
CA TYR A 47 -4.94 -8.42 7.36
C TYR A 47 -4.03 -7.57 6.48
N ALA A 48 -3.74 -6.36 6.96
CA ALA A 48 -2.62 -5.54 6.49
C ALA A 48 -1.35 -5.78 7.34
N ILE A 49 -1.20 -7.01 7.86
CA ILE A 49 -0.39 -7.54 8.97
C ILE A 49 0.74 -6.65 9.56
N VAL A 50 0.76 -6.63 10.89
CA VAL A 50 1.91 -6.38 11.79
C VAL A 50 2.61 -7.73 12.03
N GLN A 51 3.93 -7.77 11.86
CA GLN A 51 4.82 -8.95 12.00
C GLN A 51 5.07 -9.71 10.67
N PHE A 52 6.03 -9.18 9.92
CA PHE A 52 6.79 -9.75 8.79
C PHE A 52 6.26 -9.73 7.35
N GLU A 53 4.99 -9.49 7.04
CA GLU A 53 4.55 -9.85 5.67
C GLU A 53 3.86 -8.79 4.81
N ILE A 54 3.54 -7.58 5.29
CA ILE A 54 2.69 -6.64 4.51
C ILE A 54 3.02 -5.16 4.71
N THR A 55 2.88 -4.40 3.62
CA THR A 55 3.09 -2.96 3.52
C THR A 55 1.82 -2.13 3.79
N GLY A 56 1.97 -1.04 4.55
CA GLY A 56 0.99 0.07 4.57
C GLY A 56 0.02 0.09 5.77
N PRO A 57 -0.80 1.16 5.86
CA PRO A 57 -1.13 2.07 4.76
C PRO A 57 -0.07 3.14 4.49
N MET A 58 0.01 3.60 3.24
CA MET A 58 0.87 4.71 2.82
C MET A 58 0.07 5.72 2.02
N VAL A 59 0.35 7.01 2.22
CA VAL A 59 -0.24 8.08 1.41
C VAL A 59 0.69 8.35 0.23
N GLY A 60 0.22 8.05 -0.97
CA GLY A 60 0.92 8.28 -2.23
C GLY A 60 0.71 9.70 -2.75
N ARG A 61 0.59 9.82 -4.07
CA ARG A 61 0.39 11.08 -4.77
C ARG A 61 -0.90 11.75 -4.31
N MET A 62 -0.79 13.07 -4.09
CA MET A 62 -1.92 13.98 -3.99
C MET A 62 -1.93 14.86 -5.24
N GLN A 63 -3.09 15.05 -5.85
CA GLN A 63 -3.23 15.81 -7.08
C GLN A 63 -4.43 16.75 -6.96
N VAL A 64 -4.20 18.04 -7.15
CA VAL A 64 -5.27 19.01 -7.36
C VAL A 64 -5.80 18.82 -8.79
N VAL A 65 -7.12 18.68 -8.90
CA VAL A 65 -7.84 18.51 -10.15
C VAL A 65 -8.74 19.72 -10.31
N GLU A 66 -8.40 20.55 -11.28
CA GLU A 66 -9.24 21.67 -11.72
C GLU A 66 -10.34 21.13 -12.64
N PRO A 67 -11.58 21.66 -12.54
CA PRO A 67 -12.66 21.25 -13.44
C PRO A 67 -12.38 21.67 -14.89
N ASP A 68 -12.68 20.80 -15.85
CA ASP A 68 -12.43 21.00 -17.29
C ASP A 68 -13.25 22.14 -17.94
N ASN A 69 -14.08 22.89 -17.21
CA ASN A 69 -14.98 23.90 -17.79
C ASN A 69 -15.06 25.20 -16.96
N ASP A 70 -15.18 26.32 -17.68
CA ASP A 70 -15.40 27.73 -17.24
C ASP A 70 -16.65 27.98 -16.37
N GLN A 71 -17.21 26.95 -15.74
CA GLN A 71 -18.25 27.08 -14.73
C GLN A 71 -17.63 26.77 -13.38
N THR A 72 -17.69 27.75 -12.49
CA THR A 72 -17.26 27.77 -11.09
C THR A 72 -17.53 26.46 -10.34
N PHE A 73 -16.65 25.48 -10.48
CA PHE A 73 -16.52 24.36 -9.56
C PHE A 73 -15.24 24.58 -8.78
N ASP A 74 -15.33 24.42 -7.47
CA ASP A 74 -14.19 24.46 -6.58
C ASP A 74 -13.23 23.32 -6.97
N ALA A 75 -11.93 23.60 -6.98
CA ALA A 75 -10.92 22.59 -7.28
C ALA A 75 -11.06 21.42 -6.31
N THR A 76 -10.87 20.19 -6.79
CA THR A 76 -10.91 19.00 -5.92
C THR A 76 -9.54 18.37 -5.83
N VAL A 77 -9.34 17.50 -4.83
CA VAL A 77 -8.09 16.79 -4.63
C VAL A 77 -8.32 15.29 -4.71
N HIS A 78 -7.43 14.62 -5.45
CA HIS A 78 -7.32 13.17 -5.51
C HIS A 78 -6.13 12.71 -4.67
N VAL A 79 -6.33 11.71 -3.82
CA VAL A 79 -5.28 11.14 -2.96
C VAL A 79 -5.21 9.63 -3.16
N CYS A 80 -4.01 9.13 -3.41
CA CYS A 80 -3.74 7.69 -3.49
C CYS A 80 -3.39 7.16 -2.10
N ILE A 81 -4.10 6.14 -1.62
CA ILE A 81 -3.74 5.41 -0.40
C ILE A 81 -3.34 3.99 -0.80
N VAL A 82 -2.09 3.64 -0.55
CA VAL A 82 -1.52 2.34 -0.87
C VAL A 82 -1.64 1.40 0.31
N LEU A 83 -2.07 0.19 0.01
CA LEU A 83 -2.17 -0.89 0.97
C LEU A 83 -1.78 -2.20 0.29
N GLU A 84 -1.24 -3.13 1.06
CA GLU A 84 -1.07 -4.51 0.65
C GLU A 84 -1.86 -5.40 1.62
N VAL A 85 -2.32 -6.58 1.19
CA VAL A 85 -3.11 -7.51 2.03
C VAL A 85 -2.68 -8.96 1.79
N ASN A 86 -2.90 -9.84 2.77
CA ASN A 86 -2.49 -11.26 2.70
C ASN A 86 -3.49 -12.13 1.93
N ALA A 87 -4.69 -11.63 1.67
CA ALA A 87 -5.81 -12.38 1.13
C ALA A 87 -6.60 -11.52 0.14
N ALA A 88 -7.23 -12.17 -0.83
CA ALA A 88 -8.12 -11.49 -1.76
C ALA A 88 -9.34 -10.99 -0.99
N ALA A 89 -9.61 -9.68 -1.06
CA ALA A 89 -10.71 -9.04 -0.36
C ALA A 89 -11.08 -7.71 -1.03
N THR A 90 -12.31 -7.27 -0.82
CA THR A 90 -12.70 -5.89 -1.09
C THR A 90 -12.53 -5.09 0.19
N ILE A 91 -11.65 -4.10 0.16
CA ILE A 91 -11.38 -3.21 1.29
C ILE A 91 -12.04 -1.88 1.01
N THR A 92 -12.71 -1.32 2.02
CA THR A 92 -13.29 0.03 1.93
C THR A 92 -12.44 0.98 2.77
N CYS A 93 -11.85 1.99 2.12
CA CYS A 93 -11.24 3.12 2.81
C CYS A 93 -12.33 4.13 3.16
N VAL A 94 -12.38 4.52 4.43
CA VAL A 94 -13.30 5.52 4.94
C VAL A 94 -12.47 6.76 5.26
N VAL A 95 -12.75 7.87 4.57
CA VAL A 95 -12.06 9.15 4.73
C VAL A 95 -13.02 10.14 5.38
N VAL A 96 -12.58 10.80 6.45
CA VAL A 96 -13.39 11.73 7.25
C VAL A 96 -12.66 13.05 7.40
N ASP A 97 -13.36 14.15 7.16
CA ASP A 97 -12.85 15.49 7.48
C ASP A 97 -12.77 15.65 9.01
N VAL A 98 -11.57 15.93 9.51
CA VAL A 98 -11.28 15.99 10.94
C VAL A 98 -12.03 17.13 11.63
N LEU A 99 -12.24 18.26 10.95
CA LEU A 99 -12.88 19.44 11.55
C LEU A 99 -14.40 19.37 11.44
N ALA A 100 -14.93 18.91 10.31
CA ALA A 100 -16.36 18.78 10.12
C ALA A 100 -17.00 17.66 10.97
N ASN A 101 -16.19 16.75 11.53
CA ASN A 101 -16.66 15.72 12.47
C ASN A 101 -16.78 16.22 13.93
N ILE A 102 -16.48 17.50 14.20
CA ILE A 102 -16.60 18.13 15.54
C ILE A 102 -17.92 18.93 15.66
N GLU A 103 -18.55 19.26 14.54
CA GLU A 103 -19.87 19.90 14.52
C GLU A 103 -20.96 18.82 14.68
N TYR A 104 -21.88 19.00 15.64
CA TYR A 104 -23.01 18.12 16.03
C TYR A 104 -22.76 17.11 17.15
N ASP A 105 -22.54 17.63 18.36
CA ASP A 105 -22.99 17.04 19.62
C ASP A 105 -23.69 18.13 20.49
N ASN A 106 -24.40 19.06 19.83
CA ASN A 106 -25.24 20.04 20.51
C ASN A 106 -26.69 19.59 20.42
N ASP A 107 -27.26 19.29 21.58
CA ASP A 107 -28.66 19.07 21.88
C ASP A 107 -29.58 20.02 21.08
N ASP A 108 -30.23 19.53 20.01
CA ASP A 108 -31.47 20.17 19.54
C ASP A 108 -32.35 19.17 18.76
N ASP A 109 -33.57 19.00 19.26
CA ASP A 109 -34.60 18.02 18.88
C ASP A 109 -35.25 18.27 17.51
N ASN A 110 -34.51 18.70 16.49
CA ASN A 110 -35.06 19.00 15.15
C ASN A 110 -34.67 17.94 14.10
N LEU A 111 -35.41 16.84 14.17
CA LEU A 111 -35.33 15.66 13.33
C LEU A 111 -35.95 15.90 11.93
N ASP A 112 -35.41 16.80 11.11
CA ASP A 112 -35.75 16.82 9.67
C ASP A 112 -34.75 17.54 8.73
N HIS A 113 -33.72 18.23 9.25
CA HIS A 113 -32.77 18.97 8.40
C HIS A 113 -31.31 18.45 8.36
N VAL A 114 -30.98 17.38 9.09
CA VAL A 114 -29.59 16.91 9.31
C VAL A 114 -29.05 15.94 8.23
N MET A 115 -29.88 15.51 7.28
CA MET A 115 -29.52 14.43 6.35
C MET A 115 -28.60 14.83 5.17
N THR A 116 -28.36 16.12 4.90
CA THR A 116 -27.59 16.55 3.71
C THR A 116 -26.17 17.02 3.99
N HIS A 117 -25.82 17.44 5.21
CA HIS A 117 -24.44 17.85 5.55
C HIS A 117 -23.54 16.70 6.00
N ASN A 118 -24.09 15.66 6.64
CA ASN A 118 -23.30 14.52 7.14
C ASN A 118 -22.74 13.59 6.05
N VAL A 119 -23.19 13.73 4.79
CA VAL A 119 -22.75 12.89 3.67
C VAL A 119 -21.42 13.38 3.08
N ARG A 120 -21.09 14.67 3.18
CA ARG A 120 -19.77 15.20 2.77
C ARG A 120 -18.67 14.91 3.79
N THR A 121 -19.03 14.67 5.04
CA THR A 121 -18.09 14.47 6.15
C THR A 121 -17.40 13.10 6.11
N ARG A 122 -18.00 12.09 5.46
CA ARG A 122 -17.51 10.71 5.45
C ARG A 122 -17.62 10.07 4.07
N LEU A 123 -16.49 10.01 3.36
CA LEU A 123 -16.37 9.44 2.03
C LEU A 123 -15.89 7.99 2.12
N ARG A 124 -16.38 7.13 1.22
CA ARG A 124 -16.07 5.69 1.21
C ARG A 124 -15.60 5.25 -0.16
N PHE A 125 -14.45 4.60 -0.21
CA PHE A 125 -13.80 4.14 -1.43
C PHE A 125 -13.49 2.66 -1.34
N ALA A 126 -14.23 1.84 -2.10
CA ALA A 126 -14.05 0.39 -2.13
C ALA A 126 -13.09 -0.01 -3.26
N GLN A 127 -12.18 -0.94 -2.98
CA GLN A 127 -11.23 -1.46 -3.95
C GLN A 127 -11.02 -2.96 -3.73
N ALA A 128 -10.92 -3.71 -4.83
CA ALA A 128 -10.56 -5.13 -4.79
C ALA A 128 -9.05 -5.29 -4.70
N PHE A 129 -8.60 -6.16 -3.80
CA PHE A 129 -7.20 -6.44 -3.56
C PHE A 129 -6.85 -7.87 -3.96
N GLN A 130 -5.65 -8.04 -4.51
CA GLN A 130 -5.01 -9.33 -4.65
C GLN A 130 -4.00 -9.54 -3.52
N PRO A 131 -3.80 -10.79 -3.06
CA PRO A 131 -2.79 -11.08 -2.04
C PRO A 131 -1.41 -10.58 -2.46
N ASN A 132 -0.64 -10.06 -1.51
CA ASN A 132 0.79 -9.78 -1.66
C ASN A 132 1.13 -8.81 -2.80
N THR A 133 0.18 -7.95 -3.17
CA THR A 133 0.33 -6.97 -4.25
C THR A 133 -0.03 -5.59 -3.71
N PRO A 134 0.88 -4.61 -3.71
CA PRO A 134 0.56 -3.25 -3.31
C PRO A 134 -0.49 -2.69 -4.27
N THR A 135 -1.61 -2.27 -3.71
CA THR A 135 -2.81 -1.84 -4.43
C THR A 135 -3.21 -0.47 -3.92
N THR A 136 -3.74 0.35 -4.84
CA THR A 136 -4.06 1.76 -4.55
C THR A 136 -5.56 1.93 -4.43
N ILE A 137 -5.99 2.62 -3.38
CA ILE A 137 -7.34 3.17 -3.27
C ILE A 137 -7.25 4.65 -3.65
N ARG A 138 -7.97 5.04 -4.69
CA ARG A 138 -8.00 6.44 -5.14
C ARG A 138 -9.17 7.16 -4.47
N CYS A 139 -8.86 7.99 -3.48
CA CYS A 139 -9.81 8.89 -2.84
C CYS A 139 -9.99 10.11 -3.74
N THR A 140 -11.20 10.37 -4.21
CA THR A 140 -11.53 11.47 -5.13
C THR A 140 -12.52 12.44 -4.50
N ASN A 141 -12.69 13.61 -5.11
CA ASN A 141 -13.60 14.67 -4.63
C ASN A 141 -13.31 15.09 -3.18
N LEU A 142 -12.04 15.18 -2.80
CA LEU A 142 -11.63 15.79 -1.53
C LEU A 142 -11.49 17.29 -1.70
N GLU A 143 -11.74 18.05 -0.63
CA GLU A 143 -11.58 19.49 -0.62
C GLU A 143 -10.08 19.84 -0.50
N PRO A 144 -9.59 20.90 -1.17
CA PRO A 144 -8.25 21.44 -0.96
C PRO A 144 -8.06 21.97 0.47
N SER A 145 -6.81 22.13 0.90
CA SER A 145 -6.44 22.73 2.19
C SER A 145 -7.20 22.16 3.40
N THR A 146 -7.49 20.85 3.36
CA THR A 146 -8.35 20.17 4.33
C THR A 146 -7.64 18.99 4.97
N ARG A 147 -7.88 18.78 6.27
CA ARG A 147 -7.28 17.67 7.03
C ARG A 147 -8.24 16.50 7.08
N TYR A 148 -7.79 15.36 6.58
CA TYR A 148 -8.57 14.13 6.57
C TYR A 148 -7.93 13.05 7.44
N ALA A 149 -8.74 12.34 8.20
CA ALA A 149 -8.38 11.07 8.80
C ALA A 149 -8.95 9.94 7.93
N TYR A 150 -8.24 8.82 7.86
CA TYR A 150 -8.76 7.65 7.16
C TYR A 150 -8.58 6.35 7.94
N THR A 151 -9.52 5.44 7.74
CA THR A 151 -9.55 4.10 8.32
C THR A 151 -9.99 3.09 7.27
N PHE A 152 -9.98 1.79 7.60
CA PHE A 152 -10.41 0.74 6.69
C PHE A 152 -11.45 -0.18 7.29
N GLU A 153 -12.32 -0.66 6.43
CA GLU A 153 -13.25 -1.76 6.68
C GLU A 153 -12.85 -2.96 5.81
N GLY A 154 -13.05 -4.17 6.33
CA GLY A 154 -12.62 -5.42 5.68
C GLY A 154 -11.20 -5.86 6.03
N ILE A 155 -10.52 -5.15 6.95
CA ILE A 155 -9.21 -5.52 7.50
C ILE A 155 -9.34 -5.80 9.00
N ALA A 156 -8.79 -6.93 9.46
CA ALA A 156 -8.87 -7.33 10.86
C ALA A 156 -8.02 -6.48 11.81
N ASN A 157 -6.87 -5.95 11.36
CA ASN A 157 -5.99 -5.07 12.15
C ASN A 157 -6.15 -3.59 11.80
N ARG A 158 -7.37 -3.14 11.50
CA ARG A 158 -7.65 -1.77 11.05
C ARG A 158 -7.20 -0.68 12.04
N ASP A 159 -7.22 -0.97 13.34
CA ASP A 159 -6.90 0.01 14.38
C ASP A 159 -5.42 0.43 14.35
N ASP A 160 -4.54 -0.47 13.89
CA ASP A 160 -3.11 -0.22 13.65
C ASP A 160 -2.82 0.31 12.24
N ARG A 161 -3.87 0.55 11.45
CA ARG A 161 -3.82 0.78 10.00
C ARG A 161 -4.71 1.97 9.66
N GLN A 162 -4.31 3.12 10.17
CA GLN A 162 -4.97 4.39 9.95
C GLN A 162 -3.93 5.49 9.76
N GLY A 163 -4.38 6.64 9.30
CA GLY A 163 -3.52 7.79 9.10
C GLY A 163 -4.32 9.07 8.98
N VAL A 164 -3.59 10.17 8.99
CA VAL A 164 -4.14 11.51 8.84
C VAL A 164 -3.28 12.27 7.86
N PHE A 165 -3.88 12.87 6.84
CA PHE A 165 -3.17 13.65 5.83
C PHE A 165 -3.84 15.00 5.63
N HIS A 166 -3.13 15.90 4.96
CA HIS A 166 -3.63 17.23 4.59
C HIS A 166 -3.60 17.32 3.08
N THR A 167 -4.70 17.75 2.47
CA THR A 167 -4.74 18.01 1.04
C THR A 167 -4.01 19.33 0.73
N PRO A 168 -3.31 19.42 -0.42
CA PRO A 168 -2.72 20.66 -0.87
C PRO A 168 -3.76 21.75 -1.09
N ASP A 169 -3.30 22.99 -1.11
CA ASP A 169 -4.12 24.14 -1.53
C ASP A 169 -4.47 24.04 -3.02
N ALA A 170 -5.63 24.60 -3.39
CA ALA A 170 -6.05 24.67 -4.79
C ALA A 170 -5.02 25.42 -5.65
N GLN A 171 -4.39 26.44 -5.07
CA GLN A 171 -3.31 27.21 -5.67
C GLN A 171 -2.00 26.86 -4.96
N LEU A 172 -1.28 25.88 -5.50
CA LEU A 172 0.02 25.43 -5.02
C LEU A 172 1.10 26.53 -5.18
N ASN A 173 1.18 27.44 -4.21
CA ASN A 173 2.17 28.52 -4.19
C ASN A 173 3.51 28.11 -3.57
N ALA A 174 3.52 27.09 -2.70
CA ALA A 174 4.71 26.57 -2.04
C ALA A 174 4.55 25.08 -1.72
N ILE A 175 5.67 24.35 -1.66
CA ILE A 175 5.72 22.95 -1.26
C ILE A 175 6.90 22.71 -0.33
N ASN A 176 6.64 22.06 0.81
CA ASN A 176 7.64 21.71 1.80
C ASN A 176 7.98 20.22 1.66
N ILE A 177 9.22 19.96 1.25
CA ILE A 177 9.71 18.61 0.97
C ILE A 177 10.77 18.22 1.99
N VAL A 178 10.59 17.06 2.61
CA VAL A 178 11.64 16.39 3.40
C VAL A 178 12.27 15.31 2.54
N ALA A 179 13.57 15.44 2.27
CA ALA A 179 14.32 14.43 1.53
C ALA A 179 15.04 13.45 2.47
N VAL A 180 14.89 12.15 2.21
CA VAL A 180 15.57 11.06 2.91
C VAL A 180 16.23 10.13 1.91
N SER A 181 17.38 9.54 2.27
CA SER A 181 18.08 8.57 1.42
C SER A 181 18.75 7.53 2.30
N THR A 182 18.69 6.25 1.89
CA THR A 182 19.39 5.13 2.53
C THR A 182 19.24 5.10 4.06
N ASN A 183 18.07 5.51 4.56
CA ASN A 183 17.84 5.71 5.99
C ASN A 183 17.09 4.50 6.58
N PHE A 184 17.73 3.34 6.52
CA PHE A 184 17.17 2.08 7.00
C PHE A 184 17.09 2.08 8.53
N PRO A 185 15.90 1.98 9.14
CA PRO A 185 15.76 1.97 10.60
C PRO A 185 16.58 0.86 11.28
N GLN A 186 16.76 -0.27 10.60
CA GLN A 186 17.49 -1.44 11.08
C GLN A 186 19.02 -1.29 11.06
N ASP A 187 19.57 -0.47 10.17
CA ASP A 187 21.03 -0.28 10.02
C ASP A 187 21.53 0.96 10.77
N ARG A 188 20.66 1.57 11.60
CA ARG A 188 20.97 2.78 12.35
C ARG A 188 21.97 2.50 13.47
N VAL A 189 23.00 3.34 13.56
CA VAL A 189 23.88 3.39 14.72
C VAL A 189 23.11 3.96 15.92
N THR A 190 23.07 3.24 17.05
CA THR A 190 22.28 3.60 18.23
C THR A 190 22.60 4.98 18.82
N SER A 191 23.82 5.48 18.62
CA SER A 191 24.26 6.81 19.06
C SER A 191 23.78 7.97 18.17
N SER A 192 23.25 7.68 16.98
CA SER A 192 22.74 8.70 16.05
C SER A 192 21.26 8.99 16.28
N PRO A 193 20.79 10.25 16.14
CA PRO A 193 19.37 10.57 16.24
C PRO A 193 18.53 9.79 15.24
N ASN A 194 17.37 9.28 15.67
CA ASN A 194 16.44 8.60 14.78
C ASN A 194 15.61 9.62 13.99
N LEU A 195 15.94 9.83 12.72
CA LEU A 195 15.24 10.80 11.87
C LEU A 195 13.75 10.45 11.69
N TRP A 196 13.39 9.16 11.66
CA TRP A 196 12.00 8.74 11.54
C TRP A 196 11.20 9.04 12.81
N GLU A 197 11.84 8.96 13.97
CA GLU A 197 11.25 9.38 15.25
C GLU A 197 11.09 10.90 15.31
N ALA A 198 12.08 11.66 14.84
CA ALA A 198 11.98 13.11 14.75
C ALA A 198 10.84 13.56 13.82
N LEU A 199 10.70 12.91 12.66
CA LEU A 199 9.58 13.13 11.75
C LEU A 199 8.26 12.72 12.39
N HIS A 200 8.19 11.54 12.98
CA HIS A 200 7.00 11.08 13.71
C HIS A 200 6.54 12.10 14.77
N THR A 201 7.47 12.64 15.56
CA THR A 201 7.19 13.69 16.55
C THR A 201 6.68 14.97 15.91
N ARG A 202 7.28 15.39 14.78
CA ARG A 202 6.83 16.57 14.03
C ARG A 202 5.40 16.40 13.51
N LEU A 203 5.04 15.20 13.05
CA LEU A 203 3.71 14.87 12.53
C LEU A 203 2.61 14.81 13.60
N GLN A 204 2.97 14.75 14.90
CA GLN A 204 1.99 14.86 15.99
C GLN A 204 1.36 16.27 16.07
N VAL A 205 2.06 17.28 15.53
CA VAL A 205 1.53 18.64 15.47
C VAL A 205 0.52 18.74 14.31
N PRO A 206 -0.72 19.19 14.56
CA PRO A 206 -1.64 19.55 13.47
C PRO A 206 -0.97 20.50 12.48
N TRP A 207 -1.15 20.29 11.18
CA TRP A 207 -0.54 21.17 10.16
C TRP A 207 0.98 21.30 10.30
N HIS A 208 1.66 20.16 10.38
CA HIS A 208 3.11 20.06 10.52
C HIS A 208 3.93 20.66 9.35
N GLY A 209 3.28 21.12 8.28
CA GLY A 209 3.93 21.80 7.16
C GLY A 209 4.94 20.92 6.40
N ILE A 210 4.67 19.62 6.32
CA ILE A 210 5.43 18.70 5.45
C ILE A 210 4.43 18.19 4.42
N ASP A 211 4.62 18.58 3.17
CA ASP A 211 3.68 18.23 2.10
C ASP A 211 4.09 16.90 1.47
N VAL A 212 5.40 16.70 1.28
CA VAL A 212 5.96 15.50 0.64
C VAL A 212 7.20 15.00 1.39
N VAL A 213 7.28 13.68 1.57
CA VAL A 213 8.52 12.99 1.93
C VAL A 213 9.09 12.33 0.67
N ALA A 214 10.23 12.84 0.21
CA ALA A 214 10.92 12.36 -0.98
C ALA A 214 12.03 11.37 -0.61
N HIS A 215 11.90 10.13 -1.07
CA HIS A 215 12.90 9.07 -0.89
C HIS A 215 13.88 9.09 -2.07
N VAL A 216 15.04 9.69 -1.87
CA VAL A 216 16.08 9.90 -2.89
C VAL A 216 17.04 8.71 -2.95
N GLY A 217 16.47 7.53 -3.21
CA GLY A 217 17.20 6.26 -3.27
C GLY A 217 17.40 5.54 -1.94
N GLY A 218 17.55 4.23 -2.01
CA GLY A 218 17.75 3.36 -0.85
C GLY A 218 16.49 3.25 -0.01
N GLN A 219 15.36 2.86 -0.61
CA GLN A 219 14.08 2.73 0.10
C GLN A 219 13.99 1.45 0.95
N ALA A 220 14.65 0.38 0.51
CA ALA A 220 14.88 -0.83 1.31
C ALA A 220 16.28 -1.41 1.00
N PRO A 221 16.87 -2.25 1.87
CA PRO A 221 18.24 -2.76 1.72
C PRO A 221 18.31 -3.89 0.69
N MET A 222 18.14 -3.55 -0.60
CA MET A 222 18.01 -4.54 -1.69
C MET A 222 19.27 -5.36 -1.94
N GLN A 223 20.44 -4.88 -1.54
CA GLN A 223 21.70 -5.58 -1.80
C GLN A 223 21.77 -6.95 -1.11
N SER A 224 21.27 -7.05 0.12
CA SER A 224 21.26 -8.31 0.86
C SER A 224 20.36 -9.34 0.17
N ALA A 225 19.13 -8.91 -0.17
CA ALA A 225 18.17 -9.72 -0.92
C ALA A 225 18.71 -10.15 -2.30
N ALA A 226 19.40 -9.26 -3.01
CA ALA A 226 19.99 -9.58 -4.30
C ALA A 226 21.08 -10.67 -4.21
N ASN A 227 21.94 -10.61 -3.20
CA ASN A 227 22.98 -11.62 -2.97
C ASN A 227 22.36 -12.97 -2.59
N GLU A 228 21.33 -12.97 -1.74
CA GLU A 228 20.62 -14.18 -1.34
C GLU A 228 19.93 -14.85 -2.52
N CYS A 229 19.19 -14.07 -3.33
CA CYS A 229 18.55 -14.53 -4.55
C CYS A 229 19.55 -15.12 -5.55
N LEU A 230 20.72 -14.48 -5.73
CA LEU A 230 21.77 -14.99 -6.59
C LEU A 230 22.28 -16.36 -6.09
N GLY A 231 22.53 -16.49 -4.78
CA GLY A 231 22.94 -17.75 -4.17
C GLY A 231 21.92 -18.88 -4.38
N TRP A 232 20.63 -18.59 -4.25
CA TRP A 232 19.58 -19.57 -4.53
C TRP A 232 19.60 -20.06 -5.97
N LEU A 233 19.74 -19.13 -6.93
CA LEU A 233 19.79 -19.45 -8.36
C LEU A 233 21.04 -20.26 -8.72
N GLN A 234 22.20 -19.93 -8.12
CA GLN A 234 23.46 -20.65 -8.34
C GLN A 234 23.44 -22.07 -7.76
N SER A 235 22.70 -22.31 -6.68
CA SER A 235 22.59 -23.64 -6.05
C SER A 235 21.69 -24.63 -6.82
N GLN A 236 21.09 -24.22 -7.94
CA GLN A 236 20.14 -25.06 -8.66
C GLN A 236 20.81 -26.23 -9.41
N PRO A 237 20.27 -27.46 -9.30
CA PRO A 237 20.76 -28.59 -10.08
C PRO A 237 20.40 -28.42 -11.57
N LYS A 238 21.39 -28.54 -12.46
CA LYS A 238 21.32 -28.28 -13.91
C LYS A 238 20.36 -29.18 -14.73
N LYS A 239 19.48 -29.97 -14.11
CA LYS A 239 18.74 -31.09 -14.75
C LYS A 239 17.20 -30.94 -14.83
N ARG A 240 16.60 -29.78 -14.53
CA ARG A 240 15.14 -29.58 -14.58
C ARG A 240 14.64 -28.88 -15.85
N SER A 241 13.37 -29.12 -16.19
CA SER A 241 12.65 -28.47 -17.30
C SER A 241 12.72 -26.95 -17.13
N TYR A 242 13.30 -26.27 -18.12
CA TYR A 242 13.82 -24.90 -17.99
C TYR A 242 12.73 -23.82 -17.81
N CYS A 243 11.53 -24.00 -18.35
CA CYS A 243 10.53 -22.93 -18.45
C CYS A 243 9.66 -22.74 -17.19
N ASP A 244 9.08 -23.82 -16.66
CA ASP A 244 8.24 -23.75 -15.45
C ASP A 244 9.06 -23.43 -14.20
N ASP A 245 10.30 -23.93 -14.13
CA ASP A 245 11.23 -23.64 -13.04
C ASP A 245 11.56 -22.13 -13.02
N MET A 246 11.79 -21.51 -14.19
CA MET A 246 12.17 -20.10 -14.28
C MET A 246 11.05 -19.15 -13.83
N THR A 247 9.79 -19.48 -14.11
CA THR A 247 8.64 -18.67 -13.66
C THR A 247 8.50 -18.73 -12.14
N MET A 248 8.63 -19.93 -11.56
CA MET A 248 8.64 -20.13 -10.11
C MET A 248 9.79 -19.37 -9.44
N TRP A 249 11.00 -19.43 -10.01
CA TRP A 249 12.15 -18.71 -9.49
C TRP A 249 11.98 -17.19 -9.56
N LYS A 250 11.43 -16.66 -10.65
CA LYS A 250 11.08 -15.23 -10.76
C LYS A 250 10.12 -14.81 -9.65
N GLU A 251 9.09 -15.62 -9.38
CA GLU A 251 8.13 -15.32 -8.31
C GLU A 251 8.78 -15.34 -6.93
N ARG A 252 9.66 -16.32 -6.69
CA ARG A 252 10.40 -16.44 -5.43
C ARG A 252 11.36 -15.27 -5.22
N VAL A 253 12.09 -14.87 -6.25
CA VAL A 253 12.98 -13.70 -6.23
C VAL A 253 12.16 -12.43 -6.01
N ARG A 254 11.03 -12.26 -6.71
CA ARG A 254 10.10 -11.14 -6.50
C ARG A 254 9.63 -11.06 -5.06
N THR A 255 9.13 -12.16 -4.51
CA THR A 255 8.64 -12.24 -3.13
C THR A 255 9.73 -11.82 -2.14
N ARG A 256 10.96 -12.26 -2.37
CA ARG A 256 12.09 -11.90 -1.51
C ARG A 256 12.40 -10.40 -1.53
N PHE A 257 12.34 -9.75 -2.68
CA PHE A 257 12.48 -8.28 -2.77
C PHE A 257 11.30 -7.55 -2.15
N GLN A 258 10.07 -8.04 -2.31
CA GLN A 258 8.89 -7.45 -1.66
C GLN A 258 8.99 -7.51 -0.13
N GLN A 259 9.60 -8.56 0.43
CA GLN A 259 9.84 -8.68 1.87
C GLN A 259 10.70 -7.53 2.42
N GLU A 260 11.68 -7.02 1.67
CA GLU A 260 12.48 -5.88 2.13
C GLU A 260 11.63 -4.62 2.29
N TYR A 261 10.75 -4.34 1.33
CA TYR A 261 9.78 -3.24 1.44
C TYR A 261 8.86 -3.42 2.65
N ARG A 262 8.28 -4.62 2.81
CA ARG A 262 7.35 -4.94 3.90
C ARG A 262 8.00 -4.79 5.28
N VAL A 263 9.24 -5.23 5.43
CA VAL A 263 9.98 -5.13 6.69
C VAL A 263 10.28 -3.67 7.02
N VAL A 264 10.89 -2.94 6.08
CA VAL A 264 11.31 -1.57 6.32
C VAL A 264 10.09 -0.67 6.56
N TRP A 265 9.13 -0.67 5.65
CA TRP A 265 7.99 0.24 5.68
C TRP A 265 6.97 -0.05 6.77
N ASN A 266 7.01 -1.22 7.41
CA ASN A 266 6.17 -1.55 8.57
C ASN A 266 6.83 -1.21 9.91
N THR A 267 8.04 -0.65 9.92
CA THR A 267 8.71 -0.16 11.15
C THR A 267 7.90 0.97 11.78
N PRO A 268 7.64 1.00 13.11
CA PRO A 268 6.62 1.86 13.72
C PRO A 268 6.62 3.35 13.33
N PHE A 269 7.74 4.06 13.53
CA PHE A 269 7.81 5.48 13.22
C PHE A 269 7.73 5.74 11.71
N LEU A 270 8.43 4.91 10.91
CA LEU A 270 8.38 5.00 9.46
C LEU A 270 6.97 4.77 8.94
N ARG A 271 6.30 3.69 9.36
CA ARG A 271 4.91 3.39 9.01
C ARG A 271 3.97 4.55 9.28
N THR A 272 4.14 5.21 10.42
CA THR A 272 3.34 6.38 10.78
C THR A 272 3.63 7.55 9.84
N VAL A 273 4.90 7.83 9.55
CA VAL A 273 5.28 8.87 8.57
C VAL A 273 4.68 8.59 7.19
N LEU A 274 4.77 7.34 6.72
CA LEU A 274 4.22 6.89 5.45
C LEU A 274 2.68 7.05 5.42
N SER A 275 1.98 6.83 6.53
CA SER A 275 0.53 6.94 6.61
C SER A 275 0.00 8.38 6.77
N HIS A 276 0.89 9.37 6.99
CA HIS A 276 0.47 10.75 7.26
C HIS A 276 0.91 11.78 6.21
N THR A 277 1.86 11.43 5.35
CA THR A 277 2.46 12.37 4.39
C THR A 277 2.51 11.78 2.99
N SER A 278 2.43 12.62 1.95
CA SER A 278 2.57 12.16 0.57
C SER A 278 3.99 11.62 0.33
N GLN A 279 4.10 10.39 -0.15
CA GLN A 279 5.38 9.72 -0.40
C GLN A 279 5.76 9.83 -1.88
N LEU A 280 6.93 10.37 -2.16
CA LEU A 280 7.54 10.36 -3.50
C LEU A 280 8.79 9.47 -3.48
N MET A 281 8.86 8.47 -4.35
CA MET A 281 10.08 7.67 -4.52
C MET A 281 10.84 8.11 -5.76
N VAL A 282 12.15 8.35 -5.59
CA VAL A 282 13.10 8.49 -6.69
C VAL A 282 13.94 7.23 -6.70
N LEU A 283 13.72 6.39 -7.71
CA LEU A 283 14.41 5.11 -7.85
C LEU A 283 15.86 5.33 -8.28
N THR A 284 16.78 4.63 -7.60
CA THR A 284 18.22 4.70 -7.85
C THR A 284 18.80 3.29 -7.95
N ALA A 285 20.11 3.19 -8.21
CA ALA A 285 20.81 1.90 -8.21
C ALA A 285 20.74 1.17 -6.84
N ALA A 286 20.58 1.92 -5.74
CA ALA A 286 20.45 1.36 -4.39
C ALA A 286 19.16 0.55 -4.20
N ASP A 287 18.15 0.78 -5.05
CA ASP A 287 16.83 0.13 -4.99
C ASP A 287 16.74 -1.13 -5.86
N VAL A 288 17.89 -1.56 -6.40
CA VAL A 288 18.01 -2.72 -7.29
C VAL A 288 19.08 -3.68 -6.76
N ALA A 289 20.34 -3.41 -7.07
CA ALA A 289 21.51 -4.18 -6.66
C ALA A 289 22.79 -3.42 -7.07
N SER A 290 23.90 -3.63 -6.38
CA SER A 290 25.22 -3.05 -6.69
C SER A 290 25.76 -3.44 -8.07
N PHE A 291 25.28 -4.55 -8.65
CA PHE A 291 25.64 -4.96 -10.00
C PHE A 291 24.72 -4.40 -11.08
N PHE A 292 23.72 -3.59 -10.72
CA PHE A 292 22.94 -2.81 -11.68
C PHE A 292 23.81 -1.79 -12.41
N GLY A 293 23.54 -1.59 -13.71
CA GLY A 293 24.30 -0.66 -14.56
C GLY A 293 25.70 -1.13 -14.95
N ARG A 294 26.18 -2.26 -14.41
CA ARG A 294 27.50 -2.82 -14.74
C ARG A 294 27.45 -3.59 -16.06
N SER A 295 28.44 -3.40 -16.93
CA SER A 295 28.49 -4.08 -18.22
C SER A 295 28.89 -5.55 -18.06
N LYS A 296 28.38 -6.42 -18.96
CA LYS A 296 28.78 -7.85 -19.01
C LYS A 296 30.30 -8.00 -19.08
N ALA A 297 30.97 -7.20 -19.93
CA ALA A 297 32.41 -7.21 -20.07
C ALA A 297 33.14 -6.87 -18.77
N SER A 298 32.64 -5.89 -18.00
CA SER A 298 33.22 -5.53 -16.69
C SER A 298 33.10 -6.67 -15.69
N LEU A 299 31.94 -7.33 -15.62
CA LEU A 299 31.70 -8.42 -14.67
C LEU A 299 32.52 -9.66 -15.00
N VAL A 300 32.65 -10.00 -16.29
CA VAL A 300 33.49 -11.12 -16.73
C VAL A 300 34.98 -10.84 -16.45
N LYS A 301 35.44 -9.59 -16.65
CA LYS A 301 36.80 -9.19 -16.29
C LYS A 301 37.11 -9.35 -14.79
N GLU A 302 36.08 -9.27 -13.94
CA GLU A 302 36.18 -9.50 -12.50
C GLU A 302 36.06 -10.98 -12.10
N GLY A 303 36.09 -11.89 -13.07
CA GLY A 303 36.09 -13.33 -12.83
C GLY A 303 34.70 -13.95 -12.68
N ARG A 304 33.61 -13.23 -13.02
CA ARG A 304 32.27 -13.83 -13.09
C ARG A 304 32.10 -14.66 -14.35
N SER A 305 31.50 -15.84 -14.22
CA SER A 305 31.16 -16.66 -15.39
C SER A 305 30.02 -16.04 -16.20
N GLU A 306 29.88 -16.41 -17.48
CA GLU A 306 28.74 -15.93 -18.29
C GLU A 306 27.38 -16.38 -17.73
N GLU A 307 27.34 -17.57 -17.13
CA GLU A 307 26.17 -18.12 -16.45
C GLU A 307 25.79 -17.24 -15.25
N ASP A 308 26.77 -16.86 -14.41
CA ASP A 308 26.56 -15.96 -13.28
C ASP A 308 26.04 -14.59 -13.73
N VAL A 309 26.60 -14.03 -14.80
CA VAL A 309 26.15 -12.73 -15.32
C VAL A 309 24.68 -12.81 -15.77
N ALA A 310 24.25 -13.90 -16.39
CA ALA A 310 22.86 -14.10 -16.77
C ALA A 310 21.93 -14.18 -15.55
N LEU A 311 22.35 -14.88 -14.49
CA LEU A 311 21.59 -14.94 -13.23
C LEU A 311 21.53 -13.57 -12.54
N MET A 312 22.64 -12.82 -12.53
CA MET A 312 22.67 -11.45 -12.01
C MET A 312 21.71 -10.54 -12.79
N GLN A 313 21.66 -10.64 -14.12
CA GLN A 313 20.71 -9.89 -14.93
C GLN A 313 19.24 -10.24 -14.62
N LEU A 314 18.94 -11.52 -14.34
CA LEU A 314 17.62 -11.94 -13.90
C LEU A 314 17.23 -11.31 -12.56
N VAL A 315 18.14 -11.33 -11.58
CA VAL A 315 17.92 -10.71 -10.26
C VAL A 315 17.67 -9.20 -10.41
N VAL A 316 18.47 -8.51 -11.23
CA VAL A 316 18.26 -7.08 -11.55
C VAL A 316 16.88 -6.84 -12.16
N ALA A 317 16.46 -7.67 -13.12
CA ALA A 317 15.16 -7.53 -13.77
C ALA A 317 14.03 -7.65 -12.74
N CYS A 318 14.05 -8.68 -11.89
CA CYS A 318 13.06 -8.85 -10.83
C CYS A 318 13.06 -7.70 -9.82
N ALA A 319 14.23 -7.21 -9.40
CA ALA A 319 14.33 -6.09 -8.47
C ALA A 319 13.74 -4.80 -9.05
N LYS A 320 14.02 -4.51 -10.34
CA LYS A 320 13.41 -3.39 -11.07
C LYS A 320 11.90 -3.51 -11.13
N ASP A 321 11.38 -4.70 -11.44
CA ASP A 321 9.94 -4.94 -11.51
C ASP A 321 9.27 -4.67 -10.15
N VAL A 322 9.89 -5.10 -9.05
CA VAL A 322 9.38 -4.85 -7.69
C VAL A 322 9.42 -3.36 -7.34
N ALA A 323 10.54 -2.67 -7.60
CA ALA A 323 10.65 -1.24 -7.35
C ALA A 323 9.59 -0.46 -8.16
N ALA A 324 9.40 -0.86 -9.42
CA ALA A 324 8.41 -0.27 -10.31
C ALA A 324 6.96 -0.55 -9.89
N LEU A 325 6.70 -1.72 -9.26
CA LEU A 325 5.41 -2.11 -8.69
C LEU A 325 5.03 -1.21 -7.52
N TYR A 326 5.93 -1.04 -6.54
CA TYR A 326 5.67 -0.16 -5.38
C TYR A 326 5.58 1.31 -5.77
N TYR A 327 6.46 1.78 -6.65
CA TYR A 327 6.39 3.15 -7.16
C TYR A 327 5.10 3.43 -7.94
N GLY A 328 4.67 2.47 -8.78
CA GLY A 328 3.42 2.56 -9.52
C GLY A 328 2.21 2.65 -8.60
N ALA A 329 2.18 1.87 -7.51
CA ALA A 329 1.11 1.92 -6.52
C ALA A 329 1.02 3.29 -5.83
N LEU A 330 2.12 4.04 -5.69
CA LEU A 330 2.04 5.39 -5.12
C LEU A 330 1.31 6.41 -6.04
N GLY A 331 0.92 6.04 -7.25
CA GLY A 331 0.12 6.90 -8.15
C GLY A 331 0.93 7.96 -8.90
N TRP A 332 2.26 7.90 -8.84
CA TRP A 332 3.17 8.81 -9.58
C TRP A 332 3.45 8.38 -11.01
N ARG A 333 3.08 7.15 -11.36
CA ARG A 333 3.30 6.57 -12.68
C ARG A 333 2.02 6.70 -13.50
N ASN A 334 1.96 7.76 -14.32
CA ASN A 334 1.02 8.02 -15.44
C ASN A 334 -0.21 8.90 -15.13
N ASP A 335 -0.16 10.16 -15.61
CA ASP A 335 -1.35 10.98 -15.95
C ASP A 335 -1.91 10.66 -17.35
N GLY A 336 -1.27 9.75 -18.10
CA GLY A 336 -1.61 9.40 -19.49
C GLY A 336 -2.39 8.09 -19.68
N ASP A 337 -2.61 7.31 -18.61
CA ASP A 337 -3.40 6.07 -18.65
C ASP A 337 -4.59 6.21 -17.69
N ALA A 338 -5.65 6.88 -18.14
CA ALA A 338 -6.96 6.76 -17.51
C ALA A 338 -7.61 5.41 -17.91
N PRO A 339 -8.63 4.97 -17.16
CA PRO A 339 -8.64 3.79 -16.31
C PRO A 339 -8.65 2.44 -17.06
N LEU A 340 -8.18 1.39 -16.38
CA LEU A 340 -8.49 -0.01 -16.70
C LEU A 340 -9.96 -0.32 -16.37
N ASP A 341 -10.88 0.38 -17.00
CA ASP A 341 -12.22 -0.15 -17.25
C ASP A 341 -12.23 -0.65 -18.70
N GLY A 342 -12.58 -1.91 -18.86
CA GLY A 342 -12.23 -2.70 -20.02
C GLY A 342 -12.74 -2.12 -21.34
N GLU A 343 -11.85 -1.63 -22.18
CA GLU A 343 -11.98 -1.73 -23.62
C GLU A 343 -10.61 -1.66 -24.30
N ARG A 344 -10.32 -2.70 -25.09
CA ARG A 344 -9.09 -2.89 -25.85
C ARG A 344 -9.12 -1.94 -27.05
N ALA A 345 -8.37 -0.83 -27.01
CA ALA A 345 -8.13 -0.02 -28.20
C ALA A 345 -6.65 -0.06 -28.60
N LYS A 346 -6.42 -0.68 -29.75
CA LYS A 346 -5.16 -0.75 -30.49
C LYS A 346 -4.78 0.65 -30.94
N THR A 347 -3.53 1.08 -30.73
CA THR A 347 -2.71 1.77 -31.74
C THR A 347 -1.29 1.99 -31.23
N GLY A 348 -0.32 1.65 -32.08
CA GLY A 348 1.10 1.78 -31.79
C GLY A 348 1.57 3.23 -31.82
N GLY A 349 2.39 3.59 -30.83
CA GLY A 349 3.21 4.80 -30.82
C GLY A 349 4.58 4.42 -30.28
N LYS A 350 5.64 4.77 -31.03
CA LYS A 350 7.04 4.57 -30.65
C LYS A 350 7.37 5.42 -29.42
N TYR A 351 7.93 4.79 -28.39
CA TYR A 351 8.44 5.49 -27.22
C TYR A 351 9.84 6.04 -27.49
N VAL A 352 10.01 7.35 -27.26
CA VAL A 352 11.30 7.99 -27.01
C VAL A 352 11.35 8.23 -25.50
N TYR A 353 12.30 7.59 -24.82
CA TYR A 353 12.60 7.89 -23.42
C TYR A 353 13.46 9.16 -23.34
N PRO A 354 13.25 10.05 -22.36
CA PRO A 354 14.26 11.03 -21.96
C PRO A 354 15.48 10.35 -21.33
#